data_AF-A0A382G3M4-F1
#
_entry.id   AF-A0A382G3M4-F1
#
_cell.length_a   1.000
_cell.length_b   1.000
_cell.length_c   1.000
_cell.angle_alpha   90.00
_cell.angle_beta   90.00
_cell.angle_gamma   90.00
#
_symmetry.space_group_name_H-M   'P 1'
#
loop_
_entity.id
_entity.type
_entity.pdbx_description
1 polymer ?
#
loop_
_entity_poly.entity_id
_entity_poly.type
_entity_poly.pdbx_seq_one_letter_code
_entity_poly.pdbx_strand_id
1 'polypeptide(L)'
;MRVKVLLVGILMLSASLAGCFKDDAPPPPPPEPTLPDGVFITGPDGESLSLDLYQPLDLNFVFSSVGEDGAEPSIGVTSSGCIFFIAFEKVMRSCDHGESWGDVAGPMCAFQTNDPWGWVDPITDRVFNVQMQGLETSWICYSD
;
A
#
# COMPACT_ATOMS: atom_id res chain seq x y z
N MET A 1 37.10 -14.82 51.32
CA MET A 1 36.70 -13.90 50.23
C MET A 1 36.73 -14.55 48.84
N ARG A 2 37.82 -15.23 48.47
CA ARG A 2 37.99 -15.86 47.14
C ARG A 2 36.90 -16.86 46.73
N VAL A 3 36.44 -17.73 47.63
CA VAL A 3 35.37 -18.72 47.35
C VAL A 3 34.01 -18.07 47.07
N LYS A 4 33.68 -16.97 47.76
CA LYS A 4 32.42 -16.23 47.53
C LYS A 4 32.43 -15.54 46.16
N VAL A 5 33.58 -14.98 45.76
CA VAL A 5 33.76 -14.38 44.43
C VAL A 5 33.64 -15.43 43.33
N LEU A 6 34.18 -16.63 43.54
CA LEU A 6 34.06 -17.73 42.59
C LEU A 6 32.60 -18.20 42.40
N LEU A 7 31.86 -18.35 43.50
CA LEU A 7 30.44 -18.73 43.49
C LEU A 7 29.57 -17.70 42.78
N VAL A 8 29.80 -16.41 43.03
CA VAL A 8 29.09 -15.33 42.32
C VAL A 8 29.44 -15.34 40.83
N GLY A 9 30.71 -15.57 40.47
CA GLY A 9 31.12 -15.70 39.07
C GLY A 9 30.41 -16.84 38.34
N ILE A 10 30.32 -18.02 38.97
CA ILE A 10 29.60 -19.17 38.40
C ILE A 10 28.10 -18.88 38.24
N LEU A 11 27.48 -18.22 39.22
CA LEU A 11 26.06 -17.85 39.16
C LEU A 11 25.76 -16.86 38.02
N MET A 12 26.67 -15.92 37.76
CA MET A 12 26.51 -14.96 36.66
C MET A 12 26.69 -15.63 35.28
N LEU A 13 27.56 -16.63 35.19
CA LEU A 13 27.78 -17.42 33.96
C LEU A 13 26.65 -18.42 33.66
N SER A 14 25.93 -18.91 34.68
CA SER A 14 24.79 -19.81 34.45
C SER A 14 23.57 -19.08 33.89
N ALA A 15 23.40 -17.78 34.17
CA ALA A 15 22.32 -16.97 33.60
C ALA A 15 22.39 -16.87 32.06
N SER A 16 23.60 -16.79 31.49
CA SER A 16 23.82 -16.81 30.03
C SER A 16 23.48 -18.14 29.35
N LEU A 17 23.38 -19.24 30.11
CA LEU A 17 23.07 -20.56 29.57
C LEU A 17 21.57 -20.90 29.67
N ALA A 18 20.77 -20.11 30.39
CA ALA A 18 19.34 -20.37 30.58
C ALA A 18 18.50 -20.29 29.29
N GLY A 19 19.03 -19.61 28.24
CA GLY A 19 18.39 -19.51 26.93
C GLY A 19 18.77 -20.62 25.93
N CYS A 20 19.81 -21.40 26.20
CA CYS A 20 20.33 -22.41 25.27
C CYS A 20 19.64 -23.78 25.37
N PHE A 21 18.84 -24.03 26.41
CA PHE A 21 18.19 -25.32 26.66
C PHE A 21 16.69 -25.34 26.28
N LYS A 22 16.23 -24.40 25.45
CA LYS A 22 14.86 -24.40 24.93
C LYS A 22 14.85 -24.94 23.49
N ASP A 23 14.63 -26.23 23.37
CA ASP A 23 14.33 -26.92 22.10
C ASP A 23 12.82 -26.89 21.76
N ASP A 24 12.00 -26.22 22.57
CA ASP A 24 10.58 -26.05 22.28
C ASP A 24 10.41 -24.97 21.22
N ALA A 25 10.48 -25.41 19.95
CA ALA A 25 9.97 -24.62 18.85
C ALA A 25 8.55 -24.12 19.21
N PRO A 26 8.23 -22.83 19.02
CA PRO A 26 6.88 -22.35 19.21
C PRO A 26 5.90 -23.25 18.45
N PRO A 27 4.75 -23.62 19.03
CA PRO A 27 3.74 -24.33 18.27
C PRO A 27 3.45 -23.55 16.99
N PRO A 28 3.25 -24.25 15.85
CA PRO A 28 2.95 -23.57 14.60
C PRO A 28 1.75 -22.63 14.81
N PRO A 29 1.75 -21.45 14.17
CA PRO A 29 0.60 -20.55 14.24
C PRO A 29 -0.66 -21.33 13.79
N PRO A 30 -1.82 -21.04 14.39
CA PRO A 30 -3.07 -21.64 13.95
C PRO A 30 -3.25 -21.38 12.44
N PRO A 31 -3.80 -22.37 11.70
CA PRO A 31 -4.05 -22.18 10.28
C PRO A 31 -4.95 -20.96 10.08
N GLU A 32 -4.57 -20.10 9.15
CA GLU A 32 -5.42 -18.97 8.77
C GLU A 32 -6.77 -19.51 8.29
N PRO A 33 -7.90 -18.90 8.69
CA PRO A 33 -9.20 -19.28 8.17
C PRO A 33 -9.18 -19.13 6.65
N THR A 34 -9.55 -20.19 5.95
CA THR A 34 -9.70 -20.13 4.50
C THR A 34 -10.81 -19.15 4.14
N LEU A 35 -10.67 -18.48 3.00
CA LEU A 35 -11.75 -17.68 2.45
C LEU A 35 -13.00 -18.58 2.27
N PRO A 36 -14.20 -18.08 2.55
CA PRO A 36 -15.42 -18.83 2.32
C PRO A 36 -15.56 -19.17 0.83
N ASP A 37 -16.00 -20.40 0.55
CA ASP A 37 -16.25 -20.84 -0.82
C ASP A 37 -17.45 -20.09 -1.43
N GLY A 38 -17.35 -19.76 -2.72
CA GLY A 38 -18.45 -19.18 -3.50
C GLY A 38 -18.25 -17.71 -3.86
N VAL A 39 -19.34 -17.07 -4.29
CA VAL A 39 -19.36 -15.65 -4.65
C VAL A 39 -20.21 -14.89 -3.65
N PHE A 40 -19.68 -13.78 -3.15
CA PHE A 40 -20.36 -12.89 -2.22
C PHE A 40 -20.54 -11.52 -2.87
N ILE A 41 -21.78 -11.02 -2.89
CA ILE A 41 -22.12 -9.71 -3.43
C ILE A 41 -22.71 -8.89 -2.28
N THR A 42 -22.23 -7.65 -2.11
CA THR A 42 -22.78 -6.71 -1.12
C THR A 42 -23.47 -5.53 -1.76
N GLY A 43 -24.47 -4.99 -1.06
CA GLY A 43 -25.06 -3.71 -1.36
C GLY A 43 -24.16 -2.54 -0.89
N PRO A 44 -24.54 -1.29 -1.21
CA PRO A 44 -23.88 -0.09 -0.71
C PRO A 44 -23.93 0.06 0.82
N ASP A 45 -24.84 -0.63 1.49
CA ASP A 45 -24.99 -0.74 2.93
C ASP A 45 -24.05 -1.79 3.56
N GLY A 46 -23.30 -2.54 2.74
CA GLY A 46 -22.44 -3.63 3.18
C GLY A 46 -23.18 -4.93 3.47
N GLU A 47 -24.50 -4.97 3.29
CA GLU A 47 -25.31 -6.16 3.52
C GLU A 47 -25.24 -7.13 2.33
N SER A 48 -25.37 -8.42 2.60
CA SER A 48 -25.32 -9.47 1.58
C SER A 48 -26.52 -9.38 0.63
N LEU A 49 -26.27 -9.45 -0.68
CA LEU A 49 -27.30 -9.52 -1.71
C LEU A 49 -27.52 -10.98 -2.16
N SER A 50 -28.77 -11.34 -2.46
CA SER A 50 -29.10 -12.67 -2.98
C SER A 50 -28.59 -12.85 -4.41
N LEU A 51 -27.88 -13.96 -4.65
CA LEU A 51 -27.41 -14.36 -5.98
C LEU A 51 -28.55 -14.71 -6.95
N ASP A 52 -29.78 -14.92 -6.45
CA ASP A 52 -30.96 -15.17 -7.29
C ASP A 52 -31.45 -13.90 -8.00
N LEU A 53 -31.14 -12.73 -7.43
CA LEU A 53 -31.58 -11.42 -7.91
C LEU A 53 -30.43 -10.60 -8.49
N TYR A 54 -29.21 -10.84 -8.01
CA TYR A 54 -28.02 -10.09 -8.38
C TYR A 54 -26.97 -11.04 -8.93
N GLN A 55 -26.40 -10.67 -10.08
CA GLN A 55 -25.31 -11.41 -10.70
C GLN A 55 -23.99 -10.67 -10.45
N PRO A 56 -22.88 -11.40 -10.23
CA PRO A 56 -21.57 -10.78 -10.16
C PRO A 56 -21.27 -10.03 -11.46
N LEU A 57 -20.55 -8.92 -11.35
CA LEU A 57 -19.99 -8.28 -12.53
C LEU A 57 -19.00 -9.23 -13.19
N ASP A 58 -19.12 -9.41 -14.50
CA ASP A 58 -18.15 -10.17 -15.30
C ASP A 58 -16.87 -9.33 -15.47
N LEU A 59 -16.06 -9.31 -14.40
CA LEU A 59 -14.81 -8.57 -14.34
C LEU A 59 -13.66 -9.48 -14.69
N ASN A 60 -12.88 -9.09 -15.70
CA ASN A 60 -11.61 -9.70 -15.99
C ASN A 60 -10.48 -8.83 -15.42
N PHE A 61 -9.77 -9.35 -14.43
CA PHE A 61 -8.63 -8.65 -13.85
C PHE A 61 -7.37 -8.98 -14.65
N VAL A 62 -6.86 -7.98 -15.35
CA VAL A 62 -5.62 -8.07 -16.12
C VAL A 62 -4.51 -7.31 -15.40
N PHE A 63 -3.32 -7.91 -15.34
CA PHE A 63 -2.13 -7.20 -14.92
C PHE A 63 -1.53 -6.50 -16.14
N SER A 64 -1.54 -5.17 -16.13
CA SER A 64 -0.87 -4.34 -17.14
C SER A 64 0.23 -3.55 -16.46
N SER A 65 1.48 -3.82 -16.86
CA SER A 65 2.60 -3.02 -16.39
C SER A 65 2.63 -1.69 -17.13
N VAL A 66 2.62 -0.60 -16.38
CA VAL A 66 2.70 0.78 -16.89
C VAL A 66 4.15 1.26 -17.05
N GLY A 67 5.14 0.42 -16.70
CA GLY A 67 6.56 0.70 -16.84
C GLY A 67 7.15 1.65 -15.78
N GLU A 68 6.38 1.98 -14.75
CA GLU A 68 6.79 2.87 -13.66
C GLU A 68 6.69 2.16 -12.31
N ASP A 69 7.66 2.41 -11.44
CA ASP A 69 7.60 2.02 -10.03
C ASP A 69 6.83 3.10 -9.24
N GLY A 70 6.16 2.70 -8.16
CA GLY A 70 5.46 3.61 -7.30
C GLY A 70 5.32 3.06 -5.88
N ALA A 71 5.26 3.97 -4.92
CA ALA A 71 4.72 3.70 -3.60
C ALA A 71 3.27 4.23 -3.53
N GLU A 72 2.50 3.82 -2.52
CA GLU A 72 1.22 4.46 -2.16
C GLU A 72 0.22 4.61 -3.33
N PRO A 73 -0.47 3.52 -3.73
CA PRO A 73 -1.30 3.50 -4.93
C PRO A 73 -2.46 4.50 -4.83
N SER A 74 -2.43 5.50 -5.70
CA SER A 74 -3.52 6.48 -5.88
C SER A 74 -3.88 6.60 -7.36
N ILE A 75 -5.18 6.61 -7.65
CA ILE A 75 -5.72 6.72 -9.01
C ILE A 75 -6.86 7.72 -9.03
N GLY A 76 -6.93 8.54 -10.07
CA GLY A 76 -8.01 9.47 -10.29
C GLY A 76 -8.47 9.47 -11.75
N VAL A 77 -9.73 9.79 -11.96
CA VAL A 77 -10.33 9.87 -13.30
C VAL A 77 -11.03 11.22 -13.41
N THR A 78 -10.63 11.99 -14.41
CA THR A 78 -11.25 13.29 -14.74
C THR A 78 -12.59 13.10 -15.45
N SER A 79 -13.42 14.14 -15.52
CA SER A 79 -14.72 14.07 -16.20
C SER A 79 -14.63 13.68 -17.69
N SER A 80 -13.48 13.93 -18.33
CA SER A 80 -13.21 13.50 -19.72
C SER A 80 -12.87 12.02 -19.86
N GLY A 81 -12.74 11.28 -18.76
CA GLY A 81 -12.34 9.88 -18.73
C GLY A 81 -10.84 9.65 -18.80
N CYS A 82 -10.01 10.70 -18.78
CA CYS A 82 -8.56 10.53 -18.67
C CYS A 82 -8.21 10.07 -17.25
N ILE A 83 -7.34 9.06 -17.17
CA ILE A 83 -6.90 8.38 -15.97
C ILE A 83 -5.54 8.95 -15.56
N PHE A 84 -5.37 9.18 -14.26
CA PHE A 84 -4.14 9.67 -13.67
C PHE A 84 -3.73 8.78 -12.50
N PHE A 85 -2.44 8.48 -12.38
CA PHE A 85 -1.85 7.94 -11.16
C PHE A 85 -0.49 8.61 -10.90
N ILE A 86 -0.02 8.53 -9.66
CA ILE A 86 1.26 9.13 -9.26
C ILE A 86 2.31 8.04 -9.12
N ALA A 87 3.44 8.23 -9.80
CA ALA A 87 4.61 7.37 -9.73
C ALA A 87 5.79 8.18 -9.20
N PHE A 88 5.94 8.21 -7.87
CA PHE A 88 6.86 9.12 -7.19
C PHE A 88 6.68 10.58 -7.64
N GLU A 89 7.69 11.21 -8.23
CA GLU A 89 7.62 12.59 -8.73
C GLU A 89 6.77 12.76 -10.00
N LYS A 90 6.47 11.67 -10.70
CA LYS A 90 5.79 11.69 -11.99
C LYS A 90 4.28 11.69 -11.84
N VAL A 91 3.62 12.39 -12.75
CA VAL A 91 2.16 12.37 -12.90
C VAL A 91 1.85 11.63 -14.19
N MET A 92 1.40 10.39 -14.07
CA MET A 92 1.19 9.52 -15.23
C MET A 92 -0.24 9.68 -15.73
N ARG A 93 -0.41 10.02 -17.01
CA ARG A 93 -1.73 10.21 -17.66
C ARG A 93 -1.96 9.21 -18.77
N SER A 94 -3.16 8.63 -18.82
CA SER A 94 -3.71 7.92 -19.97
C SER A 94 -5.06 8.54 -20.37
N CYS A 95 -5.26 8.73 -21.67
CA CYS A 95 -6.56 9.12 -22.24
C CYS A 95 -7.08 8.07 -23.26
N ASP A 96 -6.47 6.88 -23.25
CA ASP A 96 -6.80 5.73 -24.08
C ASP A 96 -7.13 4.50 -23.23
N HIS A 97 -7.71 4.72 -22.04
CA HIS A 97 -8.17 3.69 -21.10
C HIS A 97 -7.06 2.77 -20.56
N GLY A 98 -5.84 3.29 -20.44
CA GLY A 98 -4.70 2.59 -19.83
C GLY A 98 -3.79 1.87 -20.82
N GLU A 99 -4.03 2.01 -22.13
CA GLU A 99 -3.18 1.43 -23.19
C GLU A 99 -1.81 2.12 -23.29
N SER A 100 -1.77 3.45 -23.13
CA SER A 100 -0.52 4.21 -23.09
C SER A 100 -0.50 5.27 -22.01
N TRP A 101 0.71 5.58 -21.53
CA TRP A 101 0.96 6.47 -20.41
C TRP A 101 2.02 7.51 -20.77
N GLY A 102 1.79 8.75 -20.36
CA GLY A 102 2.76 9.84 -20.47
C GLY A 102 2.90 10.58 -19.16
N ASP A 103 4.14 10.93 -18.81
CA ASP A 103 4.41 11.85 -17.70
C ASP A 103 3.99 13.27 -18.10
N VAL A 104 3.12 13.85 -17.27
CA VAL A 104 2.57 15.20 -17.43
C VAL A 104 2.82 16.07 -16.19
N ALA A 105 3.79 15.70 -15.35
CA ALA A 105 4.17 16.51 -14.20
C ALA A 105 4.54 17.94 -14.63
N GLY A 106 3.94 18.93 -13.95
CA GLY A 106 4.20 20.34 -14.22
C GLY A 106 5.57 20.79 -13.66
N PRO A 107 6.12 21.92 -14.16
CA PRO A 107 7.42 22.43 -13.71
C PRO A 107 7.43 22.90 -12.25
N MET A 108 6.25 23.09 -11.65
CA MET A 108 6.10 23.47 -10.23
C MET A 108 6.05 22.26 -9.30
N CYS A 109 6.03 21.03 -9.82
CA CYS A 109 6.09 19.83 -8.99
C CYS A 109 7.49 19.64 -8.41
N ALA A 110 7.56 19.10 -7.19
CA ALA A 110 8.80 18.70 -6.59
C ALA A 110 9.47 17.59 -7.42
N PHE A 111 10.79 17.57 -7.42
CA PHE A 111 11.59 16.59 -8.17
C PHE A 111 11.74 15.25 -7.44
N GLN A 112 11.14 15.11 -6.24
CA GLN A 112 11.19 13.91 -5.41
C GLN A 112 9.97 13.87 -4.49
N THR A 113 9.68 12.70 -3.93
CA THR A 113 8.70 12.51 -2.85
C THR A 113 9.05 11.27 -2.03
N ASN A 114 8.72 11.29 -0.73
CA ASN A 114 8.80 10.10 0.12
C ASN A 114 7.48 9.32 0.18
N ASP A 115 6.37 9.97 -0.15
CA ASP A 115 5.01 9.43 -0.11
C ASP A 115 4.20 10.15 -1.21
N PRO A 116 4.05 9.53 -2.39
CA PRO A 116 3.29 10.10 -3.50
C PRO A 116 1.78 9.96 -3.26
N TRP A 117 1.03 11.04 -3.42
CA TRP A 117 -0.43 10.98 -3.39
C TRP A 117 -1.08 11.86 -4.46
N GLY A 118 -2.10 11.34 -5.12
CA GLY A 118 -2.83 12.02 -6.18
C GLY A 118 -4.31 12.24 -5.86
N TRP A 119 -4.86 13.34 -6.37
CA TRP A 119 -6.31 13.60 -6.32
C TRP A 119 -6.79 14.29 -7.58
N VAL A 120 -7.99 13.93 -8.02
CA VAL A 120 -8.72 14.64 -9.07
C VAL A 120 -9.88 15.37 -8.41
N ASP A 121 -9.89 16.70 -8.50
CA ASP A 121 -10.98 17.52 -7.97
C ASP A 121 -12.25 17.32 -8.81
N PRO A 122 -13.34 16.76 -8.24
CA PRO A 122 -14.57 16.52 -8.99
C PRO A 122 -15.30 17.80 -9.42
N ILE A 123 -14.93 18.97 -8.88
CA ILE A 123 -15.55 20.25 -9.23
C ILE A 123 -14.82 20.91 -10.40
N THR A 124 -13.48 20.86 -10.42
CA THR A 124 -12.67 21.62 -11.38
C THR A 124 -11.90 20.75 -12.37
N ASP A 125 -11.94 19.42 -12.25
CA ASP A 125 -11.13 18.45 -13.00
C ASP A 125 -9.61 18.63 -12.83
N ARG A 126 -9.17 19.43 -11.86
CA ARG A 126 -7.75 19.59 -11.56
C ARG A 126 -7.17 18.33 -10.96
N VAL A 127 -6.01 17.94 -11.48
CA VAL A 127 -5.20 16.87 -10.92
C VAL A 127 -4.18 17.48 -9.98
N PHE A 128 -4.24 17.10 -8.71
CA PHE A 128 -3.29 17.49 -7.69
C PHE A 128 -2.29 16.36 -7.49
N ASN A 129 -1.00 16.70 -7.56
CA ASN A 129 0.09 15.83 -7.13
C ASN A 129 0.62 16.39 -5.80
N VAL A 130 0.43 15.59 -4.76
CA VAL A 130 0.80 15.91 -3.38
C VAL A 130 2.04 15.10 -3.04
N GLN A 131 3.14 15.81 -2.86
CA GLN A 131 4.47 15.23 -2.74
C GLN A 131 5.02 15.51 -1.35
N MET A 132 5.13 14.47 -0.54
CA MET A 132 5.65 14.61 0.80
C MET A 132 7.18 14.71 0.80
N GLN A 133 7.71 15.75 1.43
CA GLN A 133 9.14 16.00 1.60
C GLN A 133 9.56 15.66 3.03
N GLY A 134 10.41 14.64 3.17
CA GLY A 134 11.06 14.29 4.43
C GLY A 134 10.12 13.86 5.57
N LEU A 135 8.89 13.44 5.26
CA LEU A 135 7.82 13.19 6.26
C LEU A 135 7.46 14.43 7.10
N GLU A 136 7.80 15.64 6.64
CA GLU A 136 7.65 16.88 7.41
C GLU A 136 6.71 17.88 6.73
N THR A 137 6.78 17.98 5.41
CA THR A 137 5.99 18.96 4.63
C THR A 137 5.39 18.32 3.39
N SER A 138 4.28 18.88 2.92
CA SER A 138 3.64 18.50 1.65
C SER A 138 3.82 19.60 0.63
N TRP A 139 4.42 19.27 -0.50
CA TRP A 139 4.48 20.12 -1.68
C TRP A 139 3.32 19.76 -2.60
N ILE A 140 2.47 20.73 -2.94
CA ILE A 140 1.29 20.49 -3.77
C ILE A 140 1.47 21.23 -5.09
N CYS A 141 1.46 20.49 -6.19
CA CYS A 141 1.32 21.03 -7.54
C CYS A 141 0.02 20.53 -8.17
N TYR A 142 -0.46 21.22 -9.21
CA TYR A 142 -1.69 20.88 -9.90
C TYR A 142 -1.58 21.07 -11.41
N SER A 143 -2.50 20.47 -12.15
CA SER A 143 -2.53 20.42 -13.61
C SER A 143 -3.07 21.69 -14.27
N ASP A 144 -2.60 22.88 -13.89
CA ASP A 144 -2.75 24.19 -14.58
C ASP A 144 -2.54 25.42 -13.67
#